data_AF-A0A954NUZ4-F1
#
_entry.id   AF-A0A954NUZ4-F1
#
_cell.length_a   1.000
_cell.length_b   1.000
_cell.length_c   1.000
_cell.angle_alpha   90.00
_cell.angle_beta   90.00
_cell.angle_gamma   90.00
#
_symmetry.space_group_name_H-M   'P 1'
#
loop_
_entity.id
_entity.type
_entity.pdbx_description
1 polymer ?
#
loop_
_entity_poly.entity_id
_entity_poly.type
_entity_poly.pdbx_seq_one_letter_code
_entity_poly.pdbx_strand_id
1 'polypeptide(L)' 'KNQLHLGGHNIAAPRLVCIDIQPYNTTQAPDRDDILNIGGFTDAVFNVVSAYLENDASRFVQEVESIKL' A
#
# COMPACT_ATOMS: atom_id res chain seq x y z
N LYS A 1 -7.52 -13.61 12.02
CA LYS A 1 -8.07 -14.61 11.07
C LYS A 1 -9.36 -14.13 10.39
N ASN A 2 -9.55 -12.82 10.17
CA ASN A 2 -10.79 -12.26 9.60
C ASN A 2 -10.56 -11.57 8.23
N GLN A 3 -9.39 -11.75 7.63
CA GLN A 3 -9.07 -11.17 6.34
C GLN A 3 -9.40 -12.19 5.25
N LEU A 4 -10.45 -11.89 4.48
CA LEU A 4 -10.80 -12.65 3.29
C LEU A 4 -9.78 -12.37 2.20
N HIS A 5 -9.60 -13.36 1.31
CA HIS A 5 -8.87 -13.12 0.07
C HIS A 5 -9.74 -12.20 -0.80
N LEU A 6 -9.18 -11.10 -1.30
CA LEU A 6 -9.99 -10.05 -1.91
C LEU A 6 -10.57 -10.48 -3.28
N GLY A 7 -9.93 -11.42 -3.98
CA GLY A 7 -10.36 -11.90 -5.31
C GLY A 7 -11.40 -13.03 -5.34
N GLY A 8 -11.88 -13.39 -6.54
CA GLY A 8 -12.70 -14.59 -6.79
C GLY A 8 -14.14 -14.36 -7.26
N HIS A 9 -14.55 -13.12 -7.53
CA HIS A 9 -15.88 -12.77 -8.04
C HIS A 9 -15.76 -12.17 -9.47
N ASN A 10 -16.86 -12.04 -10.23
CA ASN A 10 -16.92 -11.45 -11.59
C ASN A 10 -16.64 -9.92 -11.62
N ILE A 11 -15.76 -9.45 -10.75
CA ILE A 11 -15.33 -8.08 -10.53
C ILE A 11 -13.81 -8.07 -10.42
N ALA A 12 -13.17 -6.98 -10.84
CA ALA A 12 -11.73 -6.80 -10.68
C ALA A 12 -11.32 -7.05 -9.22
N ALA A 13 -10.22 -7.78 -9.00
CA ALA A 13 -9.78 -8.15 -7.67
C ALA A 13 -9.48 -6.87 -6.83
N PRO A 14 -10.22 -6.62 -5.73
CA PRO A 14 -9.98 -5.48 -4.87
C PRO A 14 -8.61 -5.55 -4.21
N ARG A 15 -8.09 -4.37 -3.86
CA ARG A 15 -6.83 -4.20 -3.13
C ARG A 15 -7.07 -3.34 -1.91
N LEU A 16 -6.33 -3.59 -0.84
CA LEU A 16 -6.36 -2.79 0.39
C LEU A 16 -5.12 -1.89 0.45
N VAL A 17 -5.32 -0.60 0.74
CA VAL A 17 -4.25 0.34 1.07
C VAL A 17 -4.50 0.86 2.48
N CYS A 18 -3.52 0.66 3.36
CA CYS A 18 -3.49 1.07 4.75
C CYS A 18 -2.53 2.26 4.89
N ILE A 19 -3.02 3.43 5.32
CA ILE A 19 -2.21 4.65 5.47
C ILE A 19 -2.23 5.09 6.92
N ASP A 20 -1.05 5.16 7.53
CA ASP A 20 -0.87 5.70 8.87
C ASP A 20 -0.73 7.23 8.82
N ILE A 21 -1.75 7.93 9.32
CA ILE A 21 -1.74 9.40 9.43
C ILE A 21 -0.80 9.88 10.56
N GLN A 22 -0.57 9.03 11.56
CA GLN A 22 0.28 9.30 12.71
C GLN A 22 1.40 8.26 12.78
N PRO A 23 2.62 8.64 13.20
CA PRO A 23 3.76 7.72 13.22
C PRO A 23 3.61 6.70 14.35
N TYR A 24 3.07 5.53 14.03
CA TYR A 24 2.98 4.37 14.92
C TYR A 24 3.93 3.26 14.46
N ASN A 25 4.46 2.47 15.40
CA ASN A 25 5.38 1.36 15.12
C ASN A 25 4.65 0.02 14.87
N THR A 26 3.38 0.07 14.48
CA THR A 26 2.53 -1.12 14.26
C THR A 26 2.01 -1.13 12.84
N THR A 27 1.95 -2.31 12.21
CA THR A 27 1.34 -2.48 10.89
C THR A 27 -0.16 -2.81 11.03
N GLN A 28 -1.01 -2.15 10.25
CA GLN A 28 -2.47 -2.31 10.31
C GLN A 28 -2.94 -3.67 9.77
N ALA A 29 -2.23 -4.20 8.79
CA ALA A 29 -2.51 -5.49 8.15
C ALA A 29 -1.22 -6.29 7.94
N PRO A 30 -1.28 -7.64 7.93
CA PRO A 30 -0.15 -8.47 7.54
C PRO A 30 0.22 -8.25 6.07
N ASP A 31 1.48 -8.48 5.74
CA ASP A 31 1.99 -8.35 4.37
C ASP A 31 1.34 -9.39 3.43
N ARG A 32 0.83 -8.92 2.29
CA ARG A 32 0.16 -9.73 1.26
C ARG A 32 0.19 -8.97 -0.07
N ASP A 33 0.22 -9.68 -1.20
CA ASP A 33 0.36 -9.05 -2.53
C ASP A 33 -0.80 -8.10 -2.92
N ASP A 34 -1.97 -8.25 -2.29
CA ASP A 34 -3.16 -7.40 -2.46
C ASP A 34 -3.40 -6.45 -1.26
N ILE A 35 -2.39 -6.27 -0.38
CA ILE A 35 -2.39 -5.32 0.73
C ILE A 35 -1.12 -4.46 0.70
N LEU A 36 -1.28 -3.13 0.72
CA LEU A 36 -0.19 -2.17 0.85
C LEU A 36 -0.29 -1.42 2.19
N ASN A 37 0.74 -1.50 3.04
CA ASN A 37 0.87 -0.70 4.26
C ASN A 37 1.81 0.50 4.03
N ILE A 38 1.38 1.72 4.34
CA ILE A 38 2.11 2.98 4.15
C ILE A 38 2.25 3.71 5.49
N GLY A 39 3.50 3.96 5.90
CA GLY A 39 3.81 4.75 7.08
C GLY A 39 3.93 6.25 6.77
N GLY A 40 3.16 7.08 7.46
CA GLY A 40 3.21 8.54 7.33
C GLY A 40 2.31 9.08 6.21
N PHE A 41 1.96 10.37 6.32
CA PHE A 41 1.04 11.04 5.40
C PHE A 41 1.71 12.27 4.77
N THR A 42 2.06 12.15 3.50
CA THR A 42 2.55 13.23 2.64
C THR A 42 1.96 13.05 1.23
N ASP A 43 2.10 14.05 0.35
CA ASP A 43 1.62 13.95 -1.03
C ASP A 43 2.27 12.80 -1.82
N ALA A 44 3.43 12.28 -1.37
CA ALA A 44 4.08 11.12 -1.97
C ALA A 44 3.21 9.85 -1.92
N VAL A 45 2.30 9.75 -0.95
CA VAL A 45 1.40 8.59 -0.79
C VAL A 45 0.55 8.34 -2.04
N PHE A 46 0.13 9.39 -2.75
CA PHE A 46 -0.69 9.23 -3.96
C PHE A 46 0.06 8.54 -5.09
N ASN A 47 1.34 8.85 -5.26
CA ASN A 47 2.16 8.23 -6.29
C ASN A 47 2.42 6.75 -5.98
N VAL A 48 2.70 6.43 -4.72
CA VAL A 48 2.86 5.06 -4.22
C VAL A 48 1.59 4.23 -4.47
N VAL A 49 0.41 4.80 -4.19
CA VAL A 49 -0.87 4.13 -4.46
C VAL A 49 -1.08 3.90 -5.96
N SER A 50 -0.76 4.86 -6.82
CA SER A 50 -0.88 4.71 -8.27
C SER A 50 0.00 3.57 -8.79
N ALA A 51 1.27 3.53 -8.39
CA ALA A 51 2.21 2.49 -8.79
C ALA A 51 1.76 1.10 -8.34
N TYR A 52 1.26 1.00 -7.10
CA TYR A 52 0.69 -0.22 -6.57
C TYR A 52 -0.53 -0.70 -7.37
N LEU A 53 -1.45 0.19 -7.76
CA LEU A 53 -2.60 -0.14 -8.60
C LEU A 53 -2.21 -0.61 -10.01
N GLU A 54 -1.11 -0.08 -10.56
CA GLU A 54 -0.57 -0.46 -11.87
C GLU A 54 0.20 -1.81 -11.87
N ASN A 55 0.42 -2.42 -10.70
CA ASN A 55 1.37 -3.54 -10.48
C ASN A 55 2.83 -3.17 -10.80
N ASP A 56 3.17 -1.88 -10.75
CA ASP A 56 4.55 -1.43 -10.96
C ASP A 56 5.28 -1.34 -9.62
N ALA A 57 5.68 -2.51 -9.09
CA ALA A 57 6.44 -2.60 -7.86
C ALA A 57 7.84 -1.96 -7.97
N SER A 58 8.36 -1.72 -9.19
CA SER A 58 9.71 -1.19 -9.41
C SER A 58 9.80 0.32 -9.11
N ARG A 59 8.68 1.04 -9.29
CA ARG A 59 8.57 2.46 -8.97
C ARG A 59 8.55 2.75 -7.46
N PHE A 60 8.16 1.75 -6.64
CA PHE A 60 8.04 1.86 -5.18
C PHE A 60 9.37 2.22 -4.48
N VAL A 61 10.48 1.57 -4.88
CA VAL A 61 11.79 1.75 -4.23
C VAL A 61 12.36 3.15 -4.49
N GLN A 62 12.08 3.73 -5.66
CA GLN A 62 12.64 5.02 -6.07
C GLN A 62 12.02 6.21 -5.34
N GLU A 63 10.73 6.15 -4.99
CA GLU A 63 10.05 7.26 -4.31
C GLU A 63 10.43 7.35 -2.83
N VAL A 64 10.66 6.22 -2.16
CA VAL A 64 11.09 6.18 -0.74
C VAL A 64 12.50 6.77 -0.57
N GLU A 65 13.43 6.51 -1.49
CA GLU A 65 14.79 7.08 -1.46
C GLU A 65 14.81 8.60 -1.71
N SER A 66 13.78 9.14 -2.36
CA SER A 66 13.69 10.58 -2.65
C SER A 66 13.17 11.40 -1.48
N ILE A 67 12.57 10.78 -0.46
CA ILE A 67 12.16 11.46 0.77
C ILE A 67 13.40 11.58 1.67
N LYS A 68 14.24 12.60 1.40
CA LYS A 68 15.32 12.98 2.31
C LYS A 68 14.72 13.61 3.56
N LEU A 69 15.05 13.04 4.72
CA LEU A 69 14.91 13.63 6.06
C LEU A 69 15.77 14.90 6.18
#